data_AF-A0A5C8LD60-F1
#
_entry.id   AF-A0A5C8LD60-F1
#
_cell.length_a   1.000
_cell.length_b   1.000
_cell.length_c   1.000
_cell.angle_alpha   90.00
_cell.angle_beta   90.00
_cell.angle_gamma   90.00
#
_symmetry.space_group_name_H-M   'P 1'
#
loop_
_entity.id
_entity.type
_entity.pdbx_description
1 polymer ?
#
loop_
_entity_poly.entity_id
_entity_poly.type
_entity_poly.pdbx_seq_one_letter_code
_entity_poly.pdbx_strand_id
1 'polypeptide(L)'
;MEYYCLPKNDNEKRFALGKKGKRNLLCIGLNPNTANEIKLDGTTRNVERIANDNNYDGWLMINLYPTRNPKGINLNNEADEKLFWENIQNIDTLVSSKELNITDVLLGWGDDIKAKPYFAPSIYAIYDRLKKHGLNYFAFRINKSGNPSHPSPMTINTKYKSDEKIKLTKFDFDSYSKQFKPLNFQ
;
A
#
# COMPACT_ATOMS: atom_id res chain seq x y z
N MET A 1 -16.17 4.49 -15.83
CA MET A 1 -14.69 4.60 -15.85
C MET A 1 -14.15 3.37 -15.14
N GLU A 2 -13.23 2.66 -15.76
CA GLU A 2 -12.58 1.47 -15.19
C GLU A 2 -11.25 1.89 -14.54
N TYR A 3 -10.95 1.37 -13.34
CA TYR A 3 -9.69 1.58 -12.65
C TYR A 3 -8.62 0.64 -13.20
N TYR A 4 -7.36 1.07 -13.18
CA TYR A 4 -6.23 0.18 -13.44
C TYR A 4 -6.20 -0.91 -12.36
N CYS A 5 -6.12 -2.18 -12.75
CA CYS A 5 -6.02 -3.32 -11.83
C CYS A 5 -5.06 -4.37 -12.40
N LEU A 6 -4.21 -4.93 -11.54
CA LEU A 6 -3.24 -5.95 -11.89
C LEU A 6 -3.27 -7.10 -10.87
N PRO A 7 -3.58 -8.33 -11.30
CA PRO A 7 -4.28 -8.66 -12.55
C PRO A 7 -5.73 -8.15 -12.56
N LYS A 8 -6.35 -8.10 -13.74
CA LYS A 8 -7.79 -7.84 -13.89
C LYS A 8 -8.57 -9.14 -13.63
N ASN A 9 -9.81 -9.02 -13.14
CA ASN A 9 -10.75 -10.13 -12.91
C ASN A 9 -10.23 -11.28 -12.06
N ASP A 10 -9.33 -11.00 -11.12
CA ASP A 10 -8.75 -11.99 -10.20
C ASP A 10 -9.29 -11.77 -8.78
N ASN A 11 -9.82 -12.83 -8.19
CA ASN A 11 -10.43 -12.83 -6.86
C ASN A 11 -9.50 -13.36 -5.77
N GLU A 12 -8.33 -13.91 -6.13
CA GLU A 12 -7.35 -14.48 -5.19
C GLU A 12 -6.22 -13.51 -4.90
N LYS A 13 -5.74 -12.78 -5.91
CA LYS A 13 -4.60 -11.87 -5.78
C LYS A 13 -4.80 -10.54 -6.48
N ARG A 14 -4.09 -9.52 -6.00
CA ARG A 14 -4.01 -8.20 -6.62
C ARG A 14 -2.71 -7.50 -6.24
N PHE A 15 -1.86 -7.30 -7.23
CA PHE A 15 -0.60 -6.57 -7.12
C PHE A 15 -0.83 -5.06 -7.05
N ALA A 16 -1.73 -4.53 -7.88
CA ALA A 16 -2.01 -3.10 -7.92
C ALA A 16 -3.47 -2.78 -8.28
N LEU A 17 -3.95 -1.66 -7.77
CA LEU A 17 -5.19 -1.00 -8.17
C LEU A 17 -4.97 0.51 -8.23
N GLY A 18 -5.56 1.24 -9.15
CA GLY A 18 -5.46 2.69 -9.12
C GLY A 18 -6.18 3.45 -10.22
N LYS A 19 -6.10 4.77 -10.14
CA LYS A 19 -6.48 5.69 -11.21
C LYS A 19 -5.22 6.42 -11.65
N LYS A 20 -4.76 6.17 -12.87
CA LYS A 20 -3.56 6.80 -13.41
C LYS A 20 -3.82 8.28 -13.72
N GLY A 21 -2.92 9.15 -13.28
CA GLY A 21 -2.83 10.57 -13.62
C GLY A 21 -1.44 10.94 -14.13
N LYS A 22 -1.15 12.23 -14.25
CA LYS A 22 0.20 12.73 -14.63
C LYS A 22 1.19 12.70 -13.47
N ARG A 23 0.72 12.76 -12.23
CA ARG A 23 1.51 12.67 -11.00
C ARG A 23 0.79 11.77 -10.01
N ASN A 24 1.35 10.58 -9.78
CA ASN A 24 0.66 9.52 -9.04
C ASN A 24 1.22 9.37 -7.62
N LEU A 25 0.33 9.34 -6.63
CA LEU A 25 0.67 8.91 -5.28
C LEU A 25 0.63 7.37 -5.20
N LEU A 26 1.72 6.73 -4.79
CA LEU A 26 1.72 5.29 -4.52
C LEU A 26 1.39 5.03 -3.05
N CYS A 27 0.36 4.23 -2.76
CA CYS A 27 0.01 3.81 -1.41
C CYS A 27 0.42 2.35 -1.17
N ILE A 28 1.07 2.06 -0.05
CA ILE A 28 1.39 0.70 0.40
C ILE A 28 0.50 0.33 1.59
N GLY A 29 -0.50 -0.51 1.32
CA GLY A 29 -1.39 -1.09 2.33
C GLY A 29 -0.92 -2.45 2.84
N LEU A 30 -1.73 -3.09 3.69
CA LEU A 30 -1.44 -4.40 4.27
C LEU A 30 -1.61 -5.54 3.23
N ASN A 31 -2.85 -5.78 2.81
CA ASN A 31 -3.22 -6.73 1.77
C ASN A 31 -4.55 -6.32 1.10
N PRO A 32 -4.81 -6.72 -0.16
CA PRO A 32 -6.05 -6.39 -0.85
C PRO A 32 -7.31 -6.92 -0.16
N ASN A 33 -8.41 -6.20 -0.35
CA ASN A 33 -9.74 -6.62 0.09
C ASN A 33 -10.70 -6.69 -1.12
N THR A 34 -11.87 -6.04 -1.05
CA THR A 34 -12.95 -6.19 -2.04
C THR A 34 -12.84 -5.26 -3.25
N ALA A 35 -12.01 -4.20 -3.21
CA ALA A 35 -11.89 -3.30 -4.36
C ALA A 35 -11.40 -4.00 -5.64
N ASN A 36 -11.80 -3.52 -6.80
CA ASN A 36 -11.43 -4.05 -8.11
C ASN A 36 -11.49 -2.95 -9.18
N GLU A 37 -11.26 -3.31 -10.44
CA GLU A 37 -11.26 -2.42 -11.60
C GLU A 37 -12.61 -1.70 -11.83
N ILE A 38 -13.71 -2.18 -11.26
CA ILE A 38 -15.05 -1.59 -11.41
C ILE A 38 -15.43 -0.78 -10.17
N LYS A 39 -15.04 -1.24 -8.97
CA LYS A 39 -15.57 -0.71 -7.71
C LYS A 39 -14.47 -0.55 -6.65
N LEU A 40 -14.39 0.67 -6.11
CA LEU A 40 -13.57 0.95 -4.93
C LEU A 40 -14.26 0.51 -3.63
N ASP A 41 -13.44 0.14 -2.65
CA ASP A 41 -13.82 -0.06 -1.25
C ASP A 41 -13.56 1.22 -0.42
N GLY A 42 -13.82 1.16 0.89
CA GLY A 42 -13.64 2.32 1.76
C GLY A 42 -12.19 2.81 1.86
N THR A 43 -11.24 1.88 1.88
CA THR A 43 -9.80 2.20 1.98
C THR A 43 -9.32 2.88 0.70
N THR A 44 -9.64 2.32 -0.46
CA THR A 44 -9.22 2.87 -1.76
C THR A 44 -9.87 4.21 -2.08
N ARG A 45 -11.12 4.44 -1.64
CA ARG A 45 -11.73 5.79 -1.68
C ARG A 45 -10.98 6.80 -0.82
N ASN A 46 -10.50 6.38 0.36
CA ASN A 46 -9.71 7.26 1.22
C ASN A 46 -8.32 7.53 0.65
N VAL A 47 -7.68 6.55 0.00
CA VAL A 47 -6.43 6.76 -0.74
C VAL A 47 -6.64 7.79 -1.85
N GLU A 48 -7.72 7.69 -2.62
CA GLU A 48 -8.07 8.68 -3.65
C GLU A 48 -8.28 10.07 -3.04
N ARG A 49 -9.00 10.18 -1.92
CA ARG A 49 -9.15 11.45 -1.20
C ARG A 49 -7.80 12.03 -0.77
N ILE A 50 -6.95 11.23 -0.13
CA ILE A 50 -5.63 11.67 0.34
C ILE A 50 -4.77 12.15 -0.84
N ALA A 51 -4.80 11.44 -1.97
CA ALA A 51 -4.11 11.86 -3.19
C ALA A 51 -4.60 13.25 -3.66
N ASN A 52 -5.92 13.43 -3.76
CA ASN A 52 -6.52 14.70 -4.17
C ASN A 52 -6.20 15.85 -3.19
N ASP A 53 -6.27 15.61 -1.88
CA ASP A 53 -5.98 16.60 -0.84
C ASP A 53 -4.53 17.11 -0.89
N ASN A 54 -3.62 16.34 -1.50
CA ASN A 54 -2.19 16.65 -1.64
C ASN A 54 -1.77 16.90 -3.10
N ASN A 55 -2.72 17.30 -3.96
CA ASN A 55 -2.49 17.71 -5.35
C ASN A 55 -1.88 16.63 -6.26
N TYR A 56 -2.23 15.36 -6.04
CA TYR A 56 -2.00 14.29 -7.00
C TYR A 56 -3.26 14.11 -7.84
N ASP A 57 -3.11 13.97 -9.16
CA ASP A 57 -4.22 13.72 -10.09
C ASP A 57 -4.40 12.22 -10.40
N GLY A 58 -3.53 11.38 -9.85
CA GLY A 58 -3.63 9.94 -9.87
C GLY A 58 -3.09 9.27 -8.61
N TRP A 59 -3.40 7.99 -8.48
CA TRP A 59 -2.98 7.17 -7.35
C TRP A 59 -2.92 5.69 -7.75
N LEU A 60 -2.02 4.95 -7.10
CA LEU A 60 -1.95 3.51 -7.14
C LEU A 60 -1.89 2.97 -5.73
N MET A 61 -2.50 1.83 -5.48
CA MET A 61 -2.44 1.09 -4.22
C MET A 61 -1.85 -0.29 -4.48
N ILE A 62 -0.73 -0.55 -3.84
CA ILE A 62 -0.06 -1.83 -3.72
C ILE A 62 -0.14 -2.29 -2.25
N ASN A 63 0.34 -3.49 -1.95
CA ASN A 63 0.24 -4.05 -0.61
C ASN A 63 1.50 -4.82 -0.20
N LEU A 64 1.70 -4.98 1.12
CA LEU A 64 2.76 -5.83 1.67
C LEU A 64 2.65 -7.28 1.18
N TYR A 65 1.44 -7.76 0.95
CA TYR A 65 1.18 -9.06 0.34
C TYR A 65 -0.01 -8.99 -0.62
N PRO A 66 0.00 -9.69 -1.77
CA PRO A 66 -0.99 -9.48 -2.83
C PRO A 66 -2.26 -10.31 -2.65
N THR A 67 -2.30 -11.27 -1.72
CA THR A 67 -3.49 -12.13 -1.53
C THR A 67 -4.69 -11.32 -1.03
N ARG A 68 -5.79 -11.41 -1.77
CA ARG A 68 -7.06 -10.81 -1.39
C ARG A 68 -7.64 -11.51 -0.16
N ASN A 69 -8.14 -10.72 0.78
CA ASN A 69 -8.89 -11.22 1.92
C ASN A 69 -10.28 -10.57 2.02
N PRO A 70 -11.21 -10.93 1.11
CA PRO A 70 -12.59 -10.50 1.24
C PRO A 70 -13.24 -11.25 2.42
N LYS A 71 -13.60 -10.51 3.47
CA LYS A 71 -14.39 -11.00 4.62
C LYS A 71 -13.80 -12.21 5.37
N GLY A 72 -12.83 -11.96 6.25
CA GLY A 72 -12.53 -12.88 7.36
C GLY A 72 -11.93 -14.23 6.96
N ILE A 73 -11.44 -14.36 5.72
CA ILE A 73 -10.67 -15.54 5.33
C ILE A 73 -9.31 -15.40 6.00
N ASN A 74 -8.97 -16.36 6.84
CA ASN A 74 -7.64 -16.38 7.44
C ASN A 74 -6.63 -16.71 6.34
N LEU A 75 -5.78 -15.73 6.01
CA LEU A 75 -4.60 -15.99 5.19
C LEU A 75 -3.77 -17.10 5.85
N ASN A 76 -3.12 -17.94 5.05
CA ASN A 76 -2.15 -18.91 5.56
C ASN A 76 -1.05 -18.18 6.35
N ASN A 77 -0.50 -18.85 7.38
CA ASN A 77 0.63 -18.31 8.15
C ASN A 77 1.95 -18.40 7.39
N GLU A 78 2.01 -19.26 6.37
CA GLU A 78 3.11 -19.35 5.43
C GLU A 78 2.81 -18.50 4.20
N ALA A 79 3.80 -17.74 3.74
CA ALA A 79 3.72 -17.04 2.46
C ALA A 79 4.07 -18.02 1.34
N ASP A 80 3.30 -17.97 0.25
CA ASP A 80 3.75 -18.50 -1.03
C ASP A 80 4.95 -17.67 -1.53
N GLU A 81 6.09 -18.34 -1.71
CA GLU A 81 7.36 -17.73 -2.12
C GLU A 81 7.27 -17.06 -3.49
N LYS A 82 6.68 -17.77 -4.46
CA LYS A 82 6.56 -17.27 -5.83
C LYS A 82 5.71 -16.00 -5.85
N LEU A 83 4.58 -16.01 -5.13
CA LEU A 83 3.67 -14.89 -5.03
C LEU A 83 4.30 -13.71 -4.28
N PHE A 84 5.10 -13.97 -3.25
CA PHE A 84 5.86 -12.94 -2.55
C PHE A 84 6.82 -12.22 -3.49
N TRP A 85 7.67 -12.96 -4.20
CA TRP A 85 8.64 -12.35 -5.12
C TRP A 85 7.98 -11.72 -6.35
N GLU A 86 6.89 -12.30 -6.85
CA GLU A 86 6.06 -11.70 -7.90
C GLU A 86 5.51 -10.34 -7.45
N ASN A 87 5.08 -10.20 -6.18
CA ASN A 87 4.64 -8.92 -5.62
C ASN A 87 5.77 -7.89 -5.60
N ILE A 88 6.95 -8.26 -5.07
CA ILE A 88 8.11 -7.36 -5.01
C ILE A 88 8.53 -6.90 -6.42
N GLN A 89 8.51 -7.80 -7.40
CA GLN A 89 8.86 -7.49 -8.78
C GLN A 89 7.85 -6.53 -9.44
N ASN A 90 6.55 -6.73 -9.20
CA ASN A 90 5.51 -5.82 -9.70
C ASN A 90 5.67 -4.42 -9.09
N ILE A 91 5.99 -4.33 -7.80
CA ILE A 91 6.26 -3.06 -7.11
C ILE A 91 7.47 -2.34 -7.75
N ASP A 92 8.58 -3.04 -7.98
CA ASP A 92 9.78 -2.48 -8.64
C ASP A 92 9.45 -1.95 -10.04
N THR A 93 8.65 -2.71 -10.79
CA THR A 93 8.24 -2.37 -12.16
C THR A 93 7.38 -1.12 -12.19
N LEU A 94 6.42 -0.99 -11.27
CA LEU A 94 5.55 0.19 -11.19
C LEU A 94 6.33 1.45 -10.84
N VAL A 95 7.21 1.38 -9.84
CA VAL A 95 8.02 2.53 -9.42
C VAL A 95 9.03 2.95 -10.48
N SER A 96 9.57 2.00 -11.25
CA SER A 96 10.51 2.28 -12.34
C SER A 96 9.86 2.94 -13.56
N SER A 97 8.53 2.94 -13.66
CA SER A 97 7.83 3.47 -14.81
C SER A 97 7.81 5.00 -14.81
N LYS A 98 8.50 5.59 -15.79
CA LYS A 98 8.47 7.05 -16.03
C LYS A 98 7.07 7.57 -16.37
N GLU A 99 6.24 6.75 -17.02
CA GLU A 99 4.86 7.12 -17.36
C GLU A 99 3.99 7.27 -16.11
N LEU A 100 4.25 6.48 -15.07
CA LEU A 100 3.52 6.57 -13.82
C LEU A 100 3.99 7.75 -12.95
N ASN A 101 5.17 8.32 -13.20
CA ASN A 101 5.68 9.50 -12.49
C ASN A 101 5.42 9.44 -10.97
N ILE A 102 5.89 8.36 -10.35
CA ILE A 102 5.76 8.11 -8.91
C ILE A 102 7.02 8.62 -8.23
N THR A 103 6.89 9.70 -7.47
CA THR A 103 7.97 10.27 -6.65
C THR A 103 7.70 10.11 -5.15
N ASP A 104 6.44 9.90 -4.78
CA ASP A 104 5.97 9.98 -3.40
C ASP A 104 5.14 8.75 -3.04
N VAL A 105 5.42 8.19 -1.87
CA VAL A 105 4.83 6.96 -1.35
C VAL A 105 4.14 7.22 -0.02
N LEU A 106 2.85 6.96 0.04
CA LEU A 106 2.08 6.87 1.27
C LEU A 106 2.19 5.45 1.86
N LEU A 107 2.70 5.34 3.08
CA LEU A 107 2.70 4.11 3.86
C LEU A 107 1.42 4.05 4.70
N GLY A 108 0.78 2.87 4.80
CA GLY A 108 -0.54 2.77 5.45
C GLY A 108 -1.01 1.34 5.77
N TRP A 109 -0.18 0.55 6.45
CA TRP A 109 -0.52 -0.83 6.86
C TRP A 109 -1.08 -0.97 8.28
N GLY A 110 -0.86 -0.01 9.19
CA GLY A 110 -1.36 -0.08 10.57
C GLY A 110 -0.69 -1.15 11.44
N ASP A 111 -1.36 -1.58 12.52
CA ASP A 111 -0.80 -2.54 13.48
C ASP A 111 -1.01 -4.00 13.08
N ASP A 112 -1.82 -4.24 12.06
CA ASP A 112 -2.15 -5.58 11.55
C ASP A 112 -0.97 -6.26 10.84
N ILE A 113 0.18 -5.58 10.74
CA ILE A 113 1.46 -6.19 10.32
C ILE A 113 1.89 -7.35 11.23
N LYS A 114 1.33 -7.47 12.42
CA LYS A 114 1.55 -8.58 13.36
C LYS A 114 0.66 -9.78 13.09
N ALA A 115 -0.35 -9.65 12.22
CA ALA A 115 -1.34 -10.70 12.00
C ALA A 115 -0.78 -11.90 11.21
N LYS A 116 0.29 -11.70 10.43
CA LYS A 116 0.95 -12.76 9.65
C LYS A 116 2.48 -12.66 9.77
N PRO A 117 3.20 -13.79 9.88
CA PRO A 117 4.66 -13.80 10.03
C PRO A 117 5.42 -13.09 8.91
N TYR A 118 4.86 -13.03 7.70
CA TYR A 118 5.50 -12.46 6.52
C TYR A 118 5.20 -10.98 6.27
N PHE A 119 4.23 -10.35 6.93
CA PHE A 119 3.92 -8.93 6.67
C PHE A 119 5.06 -8.00 7.06
N ALA A 120 5.63 -8.15 8.25
CA ALA A 120 6.79 -7.35 8.67
C ALA A 120 8.02 -7.60 7.77
N PRO A 121 8.38 -8.86 7.44
CA PRO A 121 9.41 -9.14 6.44
C PRO A 121 9.13 -8.55 5.04
N SER A 122 7.87 -8.51 4.58
CA SER A 122 7.50 -7.83 3.34
C SER A 122 7.86 -6.34 3.36
N ILE A 123 7.73 -5.66 4.51
CA ILE A 123 8.12 -4.25 4.64
C ILE A 123 9.61 -4.10 4.33
N TYR A 124 10.45 -4.95 4.92
CA TYR A 124 11.90 -4.92 4.68
C TYR A 124 12.22 -5.20 3.20
N ALA A 125 11.62 -6.23 2.60
CA ALA A 125 11.88 -6.58 1.20
C ALA A 125 11.45 -5.48 0.22
N ILE A 126 10.31 -4.84 0.47
CA ILE A 126 9.84 -3.69 -0.31
C ILE A 126 10.78 -2.52 -0.13
N TYR A 127 11.17 -2.19 1.10
CA TYR A 127 12.13 -1.11 1.36
C TYR A 127 13.46 -1.35 0.64
N ASP A 128 14.03 -2.55 0.79
CA ASP A 128 15.30 -2.92 0.17
C ASP A 128 15.26 -2.80 -1.36
N ARG A 129 14.12 -3.18 -1.96
CA ARG A 129 13.86 -3.01 -3.39
C ARG A 129 13.72 -1.55 -3.79
N LEU A 130 13.05 -0.73 -2.97
CA LEU A 130 12.67 0.64 -3.31
C LEU A 130 13.75 1.69 -3.01
N LYS A 131 14.71 1.42 -2.12
CA LYS A 131 15.74 2.40 -1.70
C LYS A 131 16.59 2.96 -2.85
N LYS A 132 16.68 2.25 -3.98
CA LYS A 132 17.41 2.69 -5.19
C LYS A 132 16.66 3.74 -6.05
N HIS A 133 15.38 3.98 -5.79
CA HIS A 133 14.52 4.80 -6.66
C HIS A 133 14.39 6.27 -6.26
N GLY A 134 15.07 6.71 -5.19
CA GLY A 134 15.03 8.13 -4.77
C GLY A 134 13.63 8.60 -4.34
N LEU A 135 12.77 7.69 -3.85
CA LEU A 135 11.40 7.97 -3.45
C LEU A 135 11.32 8.73 -2.13
N ASN A 136 10.27 9.53 -1.99
CA ASN A 136 9.88 10.16 -0.74
C ASN A 136 8.81 9.33 -0.04
N TYR A 137 8.97 9.11 1.28
CA TYR A 137 8.02 8.35 2.07
C TYR A 137 7.24 9.24 3.03
N PHE A 138 5.94 8.97 3.12
CA PHE A 138 4.99 9.73 3.91
C PHE A 138 4.03 8.83 4.65
N ALA A 139 3.43 9.38 5.70
CA ALA A 139 2.21 8.89 6.31
C ALA A 139 1.23 10.05 6.44
N PHE A 140 -0.07 9.79 6.45
CA PHE A 140 -1.05 10.82 6.86
C PHE A 140 -1.17 10.90 8.39
N ARG A 141 -0.78 9.82 9.09
CA ARG A 141 -0.81 9.71 10.54
C ARG A 141 0.05 8.55 11.03
N ILE A 142 0.77 8.75 12.13
CA ILE A 142 1.43 7.67 12.87
C ILE A 142 0.57 7.25 14.06
N ASN A 143 0.38 5.95 14.24
CA ASN A 143 -0.40 5.42 15.36
C ASN A 143 0.44 5.34 16.65
N LYS A 144 -0.18 4.91 17.76
CA LYS A 144 0.48 4.85 19.07
C LYS A 144 1.65 3.85 19.11
N SER A 145 1.66 2.87 18.21
CA SER A 145 2.71 1.86 18.10
C SER A 145 3.84 2.25 17.14
N GLY A 146 3.83 3.49 16.62
CA GLY A 146 4.85 3.98 15.69
C GLY A 146 4.65 3.54 14.24
N ASN A 147 3.54 2.88 13.90
CA ASN A 147 3.25 2.42 12.55
C ASN A 147 2.47 3.48 11.76
N PRO A 148 2.69 3.59 10.43
CA PRO A 148 1.85 4.40 9.57
C PRO A 148 0.40 3.86 9.59
N SER A 149 -0.54 4.74 9.91
CA SER A 149 -1.94 4.36 10.11
C SER A 149 -2.57 3.86 8.81
N HIS A 150 -3.38 2.81 8.89
CA HIS A 150 -4.13 2.33 7.73
C HIS A 150 -5.25 3.31 7.35
N PRO A 151 -5.44 3.68 6.05
CA PRO A 151 -6.47 4.64 5.61
C PRO A 151 -7.88 4.05 5.60
N SER A 152 -8.27 3.32 6.66
CA SER A 152 -9.62 2.77 6.81
C SER A 152 -10.66 3.88 7.01
N PRO A 153 -11.93 3.65 6.65
CA PRO A 153 -13.02 4.56 7.00
C PRO A 153 -13.06 4.89 8.49
N MET A 154 -12.82 3.90 9.37
CA MET A 154 -12.78 4.12 10.81
C MET A 154 -11.67 5.10 11.20
N THR A 155 -10.45 4.92 10.70
CA THR A 155 -9.32 5.81 11.00
C THR A 155 -9.58 7.22 10.50
N ILE A 156 -10.12 7.36 9.29
CA ILE A 156 -10.35 8.67 8.68
C ILE A 156 -11.49 9.41 9.39
N ASN A 157 -12.65 8.77 9.56
CA ASN A 157 -13.84 9.39 10.13
C ASN A 157 -13.68 9.76 11.62
N THR A 158 -12.80 9.07 12.35
CA THR A 158 -12.53 9.39 13.76
C THR A 158 -11.48 10.48 13.96
N LYS A 159 -10.74 10.86 12.90
CA LYS A 159 -9.61 11.79 13.00
C LYS A 159 -9.75 13.04 12.19
N TYR A 160 -10.53 13.00 11.11
CA TYR A 160 -10.69 14.12 10.19
C TYR A 160 -12.17 14.39 9.98
N LYS A 161 -12.51 15.67 9.90
CA LYS A 161 -13.83 16.07 9.42
C LYS A 161 -13.94 15.78 7.91
N SER A 162 -15.16 15.77 7.39
CA SER A 162 -15.42 15.51 5.96
C SER A 162 -14.82 16.58 5.04
N ASP A 163 -14.75 17.82 5.51
CA ASP A 163 -14.26 19.01 4.81
C ASP A 163 -12.78 19.32 5.09
N GLU A 164 -12.18 18.61 6.04
CA GLU A 164 -10.78 18.80 6.41
C GLU A 164 -9.85 18.10 5.42
N LYS A 165 -8.84 18.82 4.93
CA LYS A 165 -7.80 18.24 4.06
C LYS A 165 -6.84 17.38 4.86
N ILE A 166 -6.61 16.16 4.38
CA ILE A 166 -5.68 15.21 5.01
C ILE A 166 -4.27 15.46 4.48
N LYS A 167 -3.39 16.02 5.29
CA LYS A 167 -2.00 16.33 4.90
C LYS A 167 -1.07 15.13 5.09
N LEU A 168 -0.11 14.97 4.17
CA LEU A 168 0.99 14.04 4.31
C LEU A 168 2.12 14.61 5.17
N THR A 169 2.69 13.78 6.03
CA THR A 169 3.88 14.08 6.84
C THR A 169 5.01 13.13 6.46
N LYS A 170 6.24 13.63 6.35
CA LYS A 170 7.42 12.81 6.04
C LYS A 170 7.55 11.66 7.04
N PHE A 171 7.92 10.49 6.52
CA PHE A 171 8.17 9.30 7.31
C PHE A 171 9.56 8.75 7.02
N ASP A 172 10.34 8.47 8.05
CA ASP A 172 11.67 7.87 7.92
C ASP A 172 11.54 6.36 7.70
N PHE A 173 11.34 5.98 6.43
CA PHE A 173 11.15 4.58 6.07
C PHE A 173 12.46 3.76 6.17
N ASP A 174 13.63 4.39 6.05
CA ASP A 174 14.91 3.71 6.18
C ASP A 174 15.11 3.20 7.61
N SER A 175 15.03 4.09 8.60
CA SER A 175 15.15 3.71 10.01
C SER A 175 14.04 2.74 10.43
N TYR A 176 12.80 2.98 10.00
CA TYR A 176 11.67 2.12 10.34
C TYR A 176 11.80 0.71 9.77
N SER A 177 12.28 0.54 8.54
CA SER A 177 12.33 -0.78 7.89
C SER A 177 13.44 -1.67 8.44
N LYS A 178 14.54 -1.09 8.88
CA LYS A 178 15.71 -1.81 9.41
C LYS A 178 15.45 -2.57 10.72
N GLN A 179 14.33 -2.34 11.39
CA GLN A 179 13.93 -3.12 12.57
C GLN A 179 13.38 -4.52 12.20
N PHE A 180 13.00 -4.73 10.95
CA PHE A 180 12.48 -6.01 10.46
C PHE A 180 13.57 -6.84 9.79
N LYS A 181 13.37 -8.16 9.79
CA LYS A 181 14.30 -9.12 9.18
C LYS A 181 13.77 -9.60 7.82
N PRO A 182 14.66 -9.99 6.89
CA PRO A 182 14.26 -10.67 5.66
C PRO A 182 13.41 -11.91 5.95
N LEU A 183 12.52 -12.25 5.01
CA LEU A 183 11.79 -13.51 5.03
C LEU A 183 12.71 -14.62 4.51
N ASN A 184 12.80 -15.72 5.25
CA ASN A 184 13.52 -16.92 4.81
C ASN A 184 12.49 -17.95 4.37
N PHE A 185 12.49 -18.29 3.08
CA PHE A 185 11.78 -19.45 2.57
C PHE A 185 12.65 -20.69 2.80
N GLN A 186 12.05 -21.77 3.30
CA GLN A 186 12.72 -23.06 3.51
C GLN A 186 12.57 -23.96 2.30
#